data_AF-A0A7Z9WE22-F1
#
_entry.id   AF-A0A7Z9WE22-F1
#
_cell.length_a   1.000
_cell.length_b   1.000
_cell.length_c   1.000
_cell.angle_alpha   90.00
_cell.angle_beta   90.00
_cell.angle_gamma   90.00
#
_symmetry.space_group_name_H-M   'P 1'
#
loop_
_entity.id
_entity.type
_entity.pdbx_description
1 polymer ?
#
loop_
_entity_poly.entity_id
_entity_poly.type
_entity_poly.pdbx_seq_one_letter_code
_entity_poly.pdbx_strand_id
1 'polypeptide(L)'
;MTGLVFFALSGSLVCSTFGAPLSKNRFVQDSKAPWEIRAKKLSYDGNTQTYSAEGNVVIKKGEQVLRAAKATYSKATGIARVWGGFNFESFGDTLSGEEGVFNLHTNTARVLNGRLFLKENHFYISGSLMERLSEDTYLVREATITTCEGCPPQWSITCAELRVTIEG
;
A
#
# COMPACT_ATOMS: atom_id res chain seq x y z
N MET A 1 -53.75 22.88 -40.46
CA MET A 1 -52.90 22.63 -41.63
C MET A 1 -51.46 22.91 -41.23
N THR A 2 -50.58 21.90 -41.33
CA THR A 2 -49.13 22.00 -41.64
C THR A 2 -48.26 22.95 -40.81
N GLY A 3 -47.18 22.54 -40.13
CA GLY A 3 -46.40 21.32 -40.21
C GLY A 3 -45.22 21.35 -39.22
N LEU A 4 -44.64 20.17 -39.05
CA LEU A 4 -43.49 19.83 -38.23
C LEU A 4 -42.20 20.39 -38.87
N VAL A 5 -41.29 20.99 -38.09
CA VAL A 5 -39.87 21.08 -38.47
C VAL A 5 -39.02 20.72 -37.26
N PHE A 6 -38.41 19.54 -37.33
CA PHE A 6 -37.28 19.12 -36.51
C PHE A 6 -36.01 19.81 -37.04
N PHE A 7 -35.20 20.38 -36.16
CA PHE A 7 -33.77 20.58 -36.42
C PHE A 7 -32.97 19.94 -35.29
N ALA A 8 -32.28 18.86 -35.64
CA ALA A 8 -31.23 18.26 -34.85
C ALA A 8 -29.97 19.14 -34.93
N LEU A 9 -29.35 19.44 -33.79
CA LEU A 9 -27.94 19.82 -33.75
C LEU A 9 -27.23 19.02 -32.65
N SER A 10 -26.55 17.98 -33.14
CA SER A 10 -25.22 17.51 -32.72
C SER A 10 -24.79 17.85 -31.29
N GLY A 11 -24.90 16.85 -30.41
CA GLY A 11 -24.18 16.83 -29.15
C GLY A 11 -22.68 16.73 -29.40
N SER A 12 -21.93 17.75 -29.01
CA SER A 12 -20.50 17.63 -28.76
C SER A 12 -20.32 16.98 -27.39
N LEU A 13 -20.25 15.65 -27.36
CA LEU A 13 -19.66 14.92 -26.25
C LEU A 13 -18.16 15.24 -26.26
N VAL A 14 -17.78 16.29 -25.53
CA VAL A 14 -16.39 16.47 -25.12
C VAL A 14 -16.11 15.33 -24.16
N CYS A 15 -15.47 14.28 -24.68
CA CYS A 15 -14.85 13.22 -23.90
C CYS A 15 -13.76 13.87 -23.07
N SER A 16 -14.15 14.35 -21.88
CA SER A 16 -13.22 14.78 -20.86
C SER A 16 -12.52 13.52 -20.41
N THR A 17 -11.32 13.26 -20.93
CA THR A 17 -10.46 12.21 -20.42
C THR A 17 -10.13 12.57 -18.98
N PHE A 18 -10.90 12.03 -18.04
CA PHE A 18 -10.54 11.99 -16.63
C PHE A 18 -9.37 11.00 -16.50
N GLY A 19 -8.18 11.44 -16.91
CA GLY A 19 -6.95 10.89 -16.36
C GLY A 19 -6.85 11.42 -14.94
N ALA A 20 -7.33 10.65 -13.96
CA ALA A 20 -7.06 10.96 -12.57
C ALA A 20 -5.53 10.87 -12.37
N PRO A 21 -4.84 11.95 -11.97
CA PRO A 21 -3.44 11.85 -11.61
C PRO A 21 -3.34 10.95 -10.38
N LEU A 22 -2.46 9.95 -10.42
CA LEU A 22 -2.08 9.15 -9.25
C LEU A 22 -1.54 10.11 -8.18
N SER A 23 -2.36 10.36 -7.16
CA SER A 23 -2.02 11.35 -6.14
C SER A 23 -0.86 10.85 -5.25
N LYS A 24 0.28 11.52 -5.38
CA LYS A 24 1.54 11.35 -4.64
C LYS A 24 1.39 11.33 -3.11
N ASN A 25 0.27 11.83 -2.57
CA ASN A 25 0.12 12.15 -1.15
C ASN A 25 -0.56 11.08 -0.26
N ARG A 26 -0.88 9.89 -0.78
CA ARG A 26 -1.67 8.90 -0.03
C ARG A 26 -0.88 7.89 0.81
N PHE A 27 0.45 7.92 0.81
CA PHE A 27 1.25 6.96 1.60
C PHE A 27 2.00 7.55 2.79
N VAL A 28 2.13 8.88 2.89
CA VAL A 28 2.81 9.54 4.01
C VAL A 28 2.13 10.86 4.30
N GLN A 29 1.32 10.91 5.34
CA GLN A 29 1.08 12.18 6.02
C GLN A 29 2.13 12.23 7.12
N ASP A 30 3.03 13.21 7.06
CA ASP A 30 4.02 13.44 8.11
C ASP A 30 3.32 14.00 9.36
N SER A 31 2.58 13.11 10.04
CA SER A 31 2.01 13.44 11.33
C SER A 31 3.19 13.50 12.31
N LYS A 32 3.34 14.63 13.01
CA LYS A 32 4.29 14.76 14.14
C LYS A 32 4.00 13.78 15.28
N ALA A 33 2.92 13.01 15.20
CA ALA A 33 2.56 11.98 16.15
C ALA A 33 3.64 10.88 16.19
N PRO A 34 4.03 10.42 17.39
CA PRO A 34 4.95 9.30 17.54
C PRO A 34 4.29 7.99 17.09
N TRP A 35 5.11 6.98 16.76
CA TRP A 35 4.63 5.62 16.55
C TRP A 35 4.15 5.01 17.88
N GLU A 36 2.95 4.45 17.89
CA GLU A 36 2.40 3.66 19.00
C GLU A 36 2.51 2.16 18.69
N ILE A 37 2.96 1.35 19.66
CA ILE A 37 3.04 -0.11 19.54
C ILE A 37 2.19 -0.74 20.65
N ARG A 38 1.25 -1.60 20.29
CA ARG A 38 0.40 -2.37 21.21
C ARG A 38 0.45 -3.85 20.86
N ALA A 39 0.46 -4.71 21.87
CA ALA A 39 0.45 -6.16 21.71
C ALA A 39 0.00 -6.83 23.01
N LYS A 40 -0.30 -8.14 22.97
CA LYS A 40 -0.57 -8.94 24.18
C LYS A 40 0.67 -9.05 25.07
N LYS A 41 1.85 -9.21 24.46
CA LYS A 41 3.14 -9.21 25.14
C LYS A 41 4.04 -8.19 24.48
N LEU A 42 4.64 -7.32 25.29
CA LEU A 42 5.61 -6.33 24.85
C LEU A 42 6.79 -6.34 25.82
N SER A 43 8.00 -6.47 25.29
CA SER A 43 9.24 -6.37 26.05
C SER A 43 10.23 -5.43 25.38
N TYR A 44 11.18 -4.92 26.16
CA TYR A 44 12.24 -4.04 25.69
C TYR A 44 13.59 -4.57 26.17
N ASP A 45 14.52 -4.71 25.24
CA ASP A 45 15.93 -4.99 25.53
C ASP A 45 16.74 -3.70 25.41
N GLY A 46 17.29 -3.24 26.54
CA GLY A 46 18.09 -2.02 26.62
C GLY A 46 19.46 -2.11 25.96
N ASN A 47 20.04 -3.32 25.83
CA ASN A 47 21.35 -3.50 25.21
C ASN A 47 21.28 -3.33 23.71
N THR A 48 20.22 -3.87 23.09
CA THR A 48 19.98 -3.79 21.64
C THR A 48 19.02 -2.67 21.23
N GLN A 49 18.45 -1.96 22.20
CA GLN A 49 17.42 -0.94 22.00
C GLN A 49 16.23 -1.44 21.16
N THR A 50 15.81 -2.68 21.42
CA THR A 50 14.81 -3.39 20.61
C THR A 50 13.56 -3.70 21.42
N TYR A 51 12.41 -3.35 20.85
CA TYR A 51 11.10 -3.77 21.33
C TYR A 51 10.70 -5.08 20.66
N SER A 52 10.17 -6.02 21.42
CA SER A 52 9.61 -7.28 20.93
C SER A 52 8.13 -7.36 21.28
N ALA A 53 7.28 -7.54 20.28
CA ALA A 53 5.84 -7.54 20.39
C ALA A 53 5.25 -8.86 19.87
N GLU A 54 4.37 -9.49 20.65
CA GLU A 54 3.73 -10.76 20.28
C GLU A 54 2.24 -10.76 20.63
N GLY A 55 1.44 -11.29 19.69
CA GLY A 55 0.01 -11.51 19.82
C GLY A 55 -0.80 -10.24 19.59
N ASN A 56 -1.59 -10.22 18.51
CA ASN A 56 -2.41 -9.08 18.09
C ASN A 56 -1.61 -7.76 18.08
N VAL A 57 -0.43 -7.78 17.44
CA VAL A 57 0.42 -6.60 17.36
C VAL A 57 -0.23 -5.54 16.49
N VAL A 58 -0.25 -4.30 16.98
CA VAL A 58 -0.72 -3.12 16.26
C VAL A 58 0.34 -2.02 16.39
N ILE A 59 0.87 -1.57 15.27
CA ILE A 59 1.79 -0.43 15.17
C ILE A 59 1.07 0.68 14.40
N LYS A 60 0.92 1.87 15.00
CA LYS A 60 0.09 2.95 14.46
C LYS A 60 0.82 4.30 14.46
N LYS A 61 0.60 5.10 13.40
CA LYS A 61 0.96 6.52 13.32
C LYS A 61 -0.06 7.26 12.45
N GLY A 62 -0.81 8.20 13.02
CA GLY A 62 -1.90 8.87 12.30
C GLY A 62 -2.92 7.87 11.74
N GLU A 63 -3.15 7.92 10.44
CA GLU A 63 -4.03 7.00 9.69
C GLU A 63 -3.34 5.69 9.25
N GLN A 64 -2.05 5.54 9.50
CA GLN A 64 -1.29 4.34 9.16
C GLN A 64 -1.42 3.30 10.26
N VAL A 65 -1.85 2.08 9.91
CA VAL A 65 -2.04 0.98 10.87
C VAL A 65 -1.44 -0.31 10.32
N LEU A 66 -0.41 -0.82 10.99
CA LEU A 66 0.21 -2.11 10.71
C LEU A 66 -0.24 -3.13 11.77
N ARG A 67 -0.82 -4.24 11.34
CA ARG A 67 -1.27 -5.36 12.18
C ARG A 67 -0.50 -6.61 11.85
N ALA A 68 -0.02 -7.35 12.86
CA ALA A 68 0.74 -8.59 12.66
C ALA A 68 0.59 -9.55 13.85
N ALA A 69 1.00 -10.80 13.64
CA ALA A 69 1.11 -11.77 14.73
C ALA A 69 2.29 -11.45 15.67
N LYS A 70 3.43 -11.07 15.10
CA LYS A 70 4.68 -10.76 15.81
C LYS A 70 5.39 -9.58 15.17
N ALA A 71 6.10 -8.80 15.97
CA ALA A 71 6.96 -7.73 15.48
C ALA A 71 8.19 -7.51 16.37
N THR A 72 9.26 -7.00 15.77
CA THR A 72 10.35 -6.32 16.49
C THR A 72 10.49 -4.90 15.97
N TYR A 73 10.95 -3.98 16.83
CA TYR A 73 11.30 -2.62 16.43
C TYR A 73 12.60 -2.19 17.10
N SER A 74 13.60 -1.84 16.29
CA SER A 74 14.88 -1.32 16.77
C SER A 74 14.86 0.20 16.74
N LYS A 75 14.94 0.84 17.91
CA LYS A 75 14.99 2.30 18.01
C LYS A 75 16.26 2.88 17.38
N ALA A 76 17.37 2.15 17.47
CA ALA A 76 18.66 2.55 16.91
C ALA A 76 18.61 2.69 15.38
N THR A 77 17.92 1.78 14.69
CA THR A 77 17.90 1.71 13.22
C THR A 77 16.61 2.24 12.60
N GLY A 78 15.52 2.35 13.37
CA GLY A 78 14.19 2.65 12.86
C GLY A 78 13.52 1.46 12.16
N ILE A 79 14.12 0.26 12.21
CA ILE A 79 13.62 -0.92 11.50
C ILE A 79 12.59 -1.65 12.35
N ALA A 80 11.39 -1.79 11.81
CA ALA A 80 10.35 -2.71 12.27
C ALA A 80 10.34 -3.97 11.39
N ARG A 81 10.39 -5.15 12.00
CA ARG A 81 10.20 -6.44 11.31
C ARG A 81 8.91 -7.06 11.79
N VAL A 82 8.09 -7.57 10.89
CA VAL A 82 6.83 -8.27 11.19
C VAL A 82 6.80 -9.62 10.48
N TRP A 83 6.18 -10.61 11.12
CA TRP A 83 6.04 -11.95 10.57
C TRP A 83 4.84 -12.69 11.15
N GLY A 84 4.49 -13.81 10.53
CA GLY A 84 3.27 -14.57 10.82
C GLY A 84 2.02 -13.97 10.17
N GLY A 85 2.21 -13.30 9.03
CA GLY A 85 1.16 -12.56 8.33
C GLY A 85 0.99 -11.15 8.90
N PHE A 86 0.87 -10.18 8.01
CA PHE A 86 0.54 -8.81 8.36
C PHE A 86 -0.44 -8.16 7.39
N ASN A 87 -1.09 -7.10 7.86
CA ASN A 87 -1.89 -6.19 7.06
C ASN A 87 -1.54 -4.75 7.45
N PHE A 88 -1.24 -3.92 6.47
CA PHE A 88 -0.93 -2.50 6.60
C PHE A 88 -1.98 -1.68 5.87
N GLU A 89 -2.60 -0.74 6.57
CA GLU A 89 -3.62 0.15 6.03
C GLU A 89 -3.11 1.59 6.06
N SER A 90 -3.31 2.32 4.97
CA SER A 90 -2.87 3.71 4.82
C SER A 90 -3.82 4.43 3.85
N PHE A 91 -4.58 5.43 4.34
CA PHE A 91 -5.48 6.25 3.51
C PHE A 91 -6.45 5.45 2.62
N GLY A 92 -6.87 4.27 3.09
CA GLY A 92 -7.77 3.35 2.37
C GLY A 92 -7.08 2.33 1.47
N ASP A 93 -5.79 2.49 1.19
CA ASP A 93 -4.98 1.48 0.51
C ASP A 93 -4.55 0.40 1.51
N THR A 94 -4.44 -0.85 1.07
CA THR A 94 -4.08 -1.99 1.93
C THR A 94 -2.92 -2.79 1.37
N LEU A 95 -1.96 -3.15 2.21
CA LEU A 95 -0.82 -3.98 1.88
C LEU A 95 -0.73 -5.14 2.87
N SER A 96 -0.85 -6.37 2.37
CA SER A 96 -0.69 -7.59 3.16
C SER A 96 0.51 -8.39 2.67
N GLY A 97 1.07 -9.22 3.55
CA GLY A 97 2.13 -10.17 3.20
C GLY A 97 2.45 -11.12 4.34
N GLU A 98 3.37 -12.04 4.11
CA GLU A 98 3.79 -13.04 5.11
C GLU A 98 4.80 -12.45 6.10
N GLU A 99 5.78 -11.72 5.56
CA GLU A 99 6.85 -11.05 6.30
C GLU A 99 7.10 -9.65 5.72
N GLY A 100 7.44 -8.72 6.60
CA GLY A 100 7.72 -7.34 6.22
C GLY A 100 8.85 -6.73 7.03
N VAL A 101 9.72 -5.99 6.35
CA VAL A 101 10.74 -5.14 6.96
C VAL A 101 10.44 -3.70 6.57
N PHE A 102 10.14 -2.87 7.56
CA PHE A 102 9.75 -1.47 7.39
C PHE A 102 10.79 -0.58 8.05
N ASN A 103 11.37 0.35 7.30
CA ASN A 103 12.13 1.43 7.90
C ASN A 103 11.20 2.60 8.18
N LEU A 104 10.89 2.81 9.46
CA LEU A 104 9.96 3.84 9.89
C LEU A 104 10.56 5.26 9.88
N HIS A 105 11.87 5.39 9.70
CA HIS A 105 12.55 6.68 9.53
C HIS A 105 12.55 7.13 8.06
N THR A 106 12.80 6.21 7.12
CA THR A 106 12.89 6.51 5.69
C THR A 106 11.63 6.17 4.90
N ASN A 107 10.61 5.63 5.55
CA ASN A 107 9.37 5.13 4.93
C ASN A 107 9.61 4.12 3.80
N THR A 108 10.71 3.37 3.83
CA THR A 108 10.98 2.28 2.89
C THR A 108 10.50 0.95 3.45
N ALA A 109 10.21 0.00 2.58
CA ALA A 109 9.68 -1.29 2.98
C ALA A 109 10.13 -2.41 2.05
N ARG A 110 10.23 -3.63 2.59
CA ARG A 110 10.44 -4.86 1.86
C ARG A 110 9.45 -5.90 2.37
N VAL A 111 8.65 -6.47 1.49
CA VAL A 111 7.54 -7.38 1.79
C VAL A 111 7.69 -8.66 1.00
N LEU A 112 7.55 -9.81 1.67
CA LEU A 112 7.53 -11.12 1.05
C LEU A 112 6.09 -11.59 0.84
N ASN A 113 5.83 -12.17 -0.34
CA ASN A 113 4.52 -12.69 -0.75
C ASN A 113 3.42 -11.64 -0.54
N GLY A 114 3.65 -10.46 -1.13
CA GLY A 114 2.87 -9.27 -0.90
C GLY A 114 1.64 -9.17 -1.81
N ARG A 115 0.58 -8.53 -1.30
CA ARG A 115 -0.59 -8.09 -2.05
C ARG A 115 -0.98 -6.68 -1.62
N LEU A 116 -0.99 -5.77 -2.58
CA LEU A 116 -1.39 -4.37 -2.46
C LEU A 116 -2.75 -4.17 -3.13
N PHE A 117 -3.64 -3.45 -2.47
CA PHE A 117 -4.87 -2.92 -3.03
C PHE A 117 -4.83 -1.39 -2.98
N LEU A 118 -4.99 -0.77 -4.14
CA LEU A 118 -5.08 0.68 -4.31
C LEU A 118 -6.53 1.08 -4.48
N LYS A 119 -7.09 1.79 -3.49
CA LYS A 119 -8.52 2.08 -3.41
C LYS A 119 -9.00 3.00 -4.52
N GLU A 120 -8.25 4.06 -4.81
CA GLU A 120 -8.67 5.11 -5.77
C GLU A 120 -8.97 4.54 -7.16
N ASN A 121 -8.13 3.63 -7.63
CA ASN A 121 -8.20 3.08 -8.99
C ASN A 121 -8.68 1.63 -9.02
N HIS A 122 -9.00 1.06 -7.85
CA HIS A 122 -9.45 -0.33 -7.70
C HIS A 122 -8.47 -1.35 -8.31
N PHE A 123 -7.17 -1.19 -8.04
CA PHE A 123 -6.13 -2.10 -8.54
C PHE A 123 -5.62 -3.03 -7.45
N TYR A 124 -5.40 -4.29 -7.83
CA TYR A 124 -4.67 -5.27 -7.06
C TYR A 124 -3.32 -5.52 -7.71
N ILE A 125 -2.26 -5.49 -6.91
CA ILE A 125 -0.89 -5.81 -7.30
C ILE A 125 -0.37 -6.86 -6.33
N SER A 126 0.12 -7.99 -6.83
CA SER A 126 0.76 -9.01 -5.99
C SER A 126 2.10 -9.43 -6.56
N GLY A 127 3.00 -9.93 -5.71
CA GLY A 127 4.29 -10.47 -6.13
C GLY A 127 5.02 -11.18 -4.99
N SER A 128 6.03 -11.97 -5.34
CA SER A 128 6.84 -12.71 -4.35
C SER A 128 7.72 -11.79 -3.52
N LEU A 129 8.12 -10.65 -4.08
CA LEU A 129 8.85 -9.59 -3.39
C LEU A 129 8.31 -8.22 -3.81
N MET A 130 7.94 -7.39 -2.83
CA MET A 130 7.55 -6.00 -3.05
C MET A 130 8.47 -5.08 -2.23
N GLU A 131 9.00 -4.04 -2.87
CA GLU A 131 9.90 -3.08 -2.23
C GLU A 131 9.45 -1.65 -2.52
N ARG A 132 9.37 -0.85 -1.46
CA ARG A 132 9.32 0.62 -1.56
C ARG A 132 10.74 1.12 -1.39
N LEU A 133 11.38 1.48 -2.50
CA LEU A 133 12.80 1.88 -2.57
C LEU A 133 13.01 3.32 -2.10
N SER A 134 12.02 4.18 -2.34
CA SER A 134 12.01 5.59 -1.92
C SER A 134 10.56 6.05 -1.69
N GLU A 135 10.34 7.35 -1.48
CA GLU A 135 9.00 7.90 -1.36
C GLU A 135 8.12 7.58 -2.57
N ASP A 136 8.71 7.62 -3.78
CA ASP A 136 8.00 7.56 -5.06
C ASP A 136 8.36 6.33 -5.92
N THR A 137 9.39 5.57 -5.55
CA THR A 137 9.87 4.43 -6.34
C THR A 137 9.55 3.09 -5.69
N TYR A 138 8.93 2.21 -6.48
CA TYR A 138 8.46 0.89 -6.08
C TYR A 138 9.00 -0.18 -7.03
N LEU A 139 9.25 -1.37 -6.49
CA LEU A 139 9.69 -2.55 -7.22
C LEU A 139 8.85 -3.75 -6.80
N VAL A 140 8.38 -4.55 -7.77
CA VAL A 140 7.68 -5.81 -7.51
C VAL A 140 8.28 -6.89 -8.40
N ARG A 141 8.66 -8.03 -7.81
CA ARG A 141 9.10 -9.22 -8.55
C ARG A 141 7.95 -10.20 -8.70
N GLU A 142 7.90 -10.86 -9.86
CA GLU A 142 6.83 -11.79 -10.25
C GLU A 142 5.45 -11.12 -10.09
N ALA A 143 5.35 -9.90 -10.63
CA ALA A 143 4.19 -9.05 -10.43
C ALA A 143 2.98 -9.61 -11.19
N THR A 144 1.83 -9.56 -10.54
CA THR A 144 0.50 -9.76 -11.15
C THR A 144 -0.35 -8.54 -10.84
N ILE A 145 -0.97 -7.96 -11.86
CA ILE A 145 -1.80 -6.76 -11.77
C ILE A 145 -3.19 -7.06 -12.31
N THR A 146 -4.24 -6.67 -11.60
CA THR A 146 -5.64 -6.80 -12.04
C THR A 146 -6.53 -5.75 -11.38
N THR A 147 -7.68 -5.44 -11.99
CA THR A 147 -8.78 -4.71 -11.30
C THR A 147 -9.90 -5.63 -10.84
N CYS A 148 -9.85 -6.92 -11.18
CA CYS A 148 -10.89 -7.85 -10.80
C CYS A 148 -10.65 -8.41 -9.40
N GLU A 149 -11.70 -8.41 -8.59
CA GLU A 149 -11.79 -9.27 -7.42
C GLU A 149 -12.05 -10.73 -7.87
N GLY A 150 -11.38 -11.71 -7.26
CA GLY A 150 -11.56 -13.13 -7.55
C GLY A 150 -10.26 -13.92 -7.68
N CYS A 151 -10.35 -15.25 -7.54
CA CYS A 151 -9.22 -16.16 -7.71
C CYS A 151 -9.66 -17.38 -8.53
N PRO A 152 -9.17 -17.55 -9.78
CA PRO A 152 -8.34 -16.60 -10.54
C PRO A 152 -9.15 -15.37 -10.99
N PRO A 153 -8.49 -14.22 -11.24
CA PRO A 153 -9.16 -13.06 -11.82
C PRO A 153 -9.54 -13.33 -13.29
N GLN A 154 -10.58 -12.65 -13.80
CA GLN A 154 -10.98 -12.78 -15.21
C GLN A 154 -9.89 -12.31 -16.18
N TRP A 155 -9.06 -11.36 -15.76
CA TRP A 155 -7.89 -10.90 -16.49
C TRP A 155 -6.77 -10.53 -15.53
N SER A 156 -5.53 -10.64 -15.99
CA SER A 156 -4.37 -10.10 -15.30
C SER A 156 -3.25 -9.75 -16.29
N ILE A 157 -2.37 -8.85 -15.86
CA ILE A 157 -1.07 -8.60 -16.50
C ILE A 157 -0.01 -9.17 -15.58
N THR A 158 0.94 -9.93 -16.14
CA THR A 158 2.06 -10.49 -15.39
C THR A 158 3.39 -10.01 -15.93
N CYS A 159 4.37 -9.81 -15.07
CA CYS A 159 5.75 -9.55 -15.47
C CYS A 159 6.75 -10.06 -14.43
N ALA A 160 7.98 -10.36 -14.87
CA ALA A 160 9.04 -10.82 -13.97
C ALA A 160 9.49 -9.72 -12.99
N GLU A 161 9.48 -8.47 -13.45
CA GLU A 161 9.85 -7.30 -12.64
C GLU A 161 9.00 -6.10 -13.08
N LEU A 162 8.40 -5.43 -12.11
CA LEU A 162 7.68 -4.18 -12.26
C LEU A 162 8.41 -3.12 -11.45
N ARG A 163 8.94 -2.09 -12.11
CA ARG A 163 9.48 -0.90 -11.44
C ARG A 163 8.62 0.31 -11.82
N VAL A 164 8.12 1.01 -10.82
CA VAL A 164 7.29 2.21 -10.99
C VAL A 164 7.90 3.35 -10.20
N THR A 165 8.10 4.49 -10.85
CA THR A 165 8.39 5.76 -10.18
C THR A 165 7.23 6.70 -10.44
N ILE A 166 6.63 7.21 -9.37
CA ILE A 166 5.50 8.15 -9.46
C ILE A 166 6.08 9.56 -9.57
N GLU A 167 6.18 10.05 -10.81
CA GLU A 167 6.45 11.46 -11.08
C GLU A 167 5.15 12.26 -10.91
N GLY A 168 5.24 13.41 -10.25
CA GLY A 168 4.11 14.32 -10.01
C GLY A 168 3.86 15.24 -11.19
#